data_AF-A0A368H0B6-F1
#
_entry.id   AF-A0A368H0B6-F1
#
_cell.length_a   1.000
_cell.length_b   1.000
_cell.length_c   1.000
_cell.angle_alpha   90.00
_cell.angle_beta   90.00
_cell.angle_gamma   90.00
#
_symmetry.space_group_name_H-M   'P 1'
#
loop_
_entity.id
_entity.type
_entity.pdbx_description
1 polymer ?
#
loop_
_entity_poly.entity_id
_entity_poly.type
_entity_poly.pdbx_seq_one_letter_code
_entity_poly.pdbx_strand_id
1 'polypeptide(L)'
;LSVKLHFIVTANRNNVALCSRVIAAVLSFFFLFIRFSLIICMFFLEIMRSAVLLAVFVLNAYASPFECDENGKCAPGLTCVDKTCVLRTDCPMLSMPRLKAGCKIEMEVDERDCPMPKIVCDKKNLKCGSIFCEPGHECDNDTLKCVPRTDCPSIALPEQEGCTDKMTLDEYDCLVPVRTCKPEKPLRQRRETASTKASMKCPKNAEWRECTNICPEKSCENYLQISTCFSLRCGEPGCMCKEGHVLLSSANKENGCVRRETCVKLDSMKKNIEKNKPAN
;
A
#
# COMPACT_ATOMS: atom_id res chain seq x y z
N LEU A 1 82.09 66.70 -8.52
CA LEU A 1 80.71 66.15 -8.43
C LEU A 1 80.24 65.38 -9.69
N SER A 2 81.10 65.10 -10.70
CA SER A 2 80.66 64.52 -11.99
C SER A 2 80.85 63.01 -12.15
N VAL A 3 81.59 62.33 -11.27
CA VAL A 3 81.91 60.90 -11.45
C VAL A 3 80.92 59.96 -10.71
N LYS A 4 80.16 60.49 -9.74
CA LYS A 4 79.24 59.69 -8.92
C LYS A 4 77.86 59.47 -9.56
N LEU A 5 77.51 60.20 -10.61
CA LEU A 5 76.20 60.10 -11.27
C LEU A 5 76.17 59.07 -12.42
N HIS A 6 77.33 58.70 -12.97
CA HIS A 6 77.41 57.76 -14.09
C HIS A 6 77.29 56.27 -13.68
N PHE A 7 77.50 55.95 -12.39
CA PHE A 7 77.41 54.58 -11.88
C PHE A 7 75.97 54.16 -11.51
N ILE A 8 75.09 55.12 -11.23
CA ILE A 8 73.71 54.82 -10.79
C ILE A 8 72.79 54.54 -12.00
N VAL A 9 73.10 55.09 -13.18
CA VAL A 9 72.28 54.88 -14.40
C VAL A 9 72.58 53.54 -15.09
N THR A 10 73.80 53.02 -15.00
CA THR A 10 74.19 51.71 -15.57
C THR A 10 73.71 50.52 -14.72
N ALA A 11 73.59 50.67 -13.40
CA ALA A 11 73.03 49.62 -12.54
C ALA A 11 71.53 49.37 -12.78
N ASN A 12 70.79 50.38 -13.25
CA ASN A 12 69.34 50.26 -13.50
C ASN A 12 69.02 49.59 -14.85
N ARG A 13 69.85 49.77 -15.89
CA ARG A 13 69.66 49.11 -17.20
C ARG A 13 69.89 47.61 -17.16
N ASN A 14 70.87 47.14 -16.36
CA ASN A 14 71.16 45.72 -16.25
C ASN A 14 70.07 44.94 -15.49
N ASN A 15 69.42 45.56 -14.50
CA ASN A 15 68.31 44.96 -13.78
C ASN A 15 67.03 44.82 -14.63
N VAL A 16 66.77 45.77 -15.54
CA VAL A 16 65.63 45.68 -16.48
C VAL A 16 65.83 44.55 -17.50
N ALA A 17 67.07 44.40 -18.02
CA ALA A 17 67.40 43.30 -18.92
C ALA A 17 67.32 41.92 -18.25
N LEU A 18 67.74 41.83 -16.97
CA LEU A 18 67.64 40.60 -16.19
C LEU A 18 66.17 40.26 -15.89
N CYS A 19 65.37 41.24 -15.50
CA CYS A 19 63.94 41.06 -15.23
C CYS A 19 63.16 40.61 -16.46
N SER A 20 63.42 41.19 -17.64
CA SER A 20 62.79 40.78 -18.90
C SER A 20 63.12 39.33 -19.28
N ARG A 21 64.37 38.88 -19.08
CA ARG A 21 64.78 37.50 -19.33
C ARG A 21 64.13 36.50 -18.36
N VAL A 22 64.00 36.87 -17.09
CA VAL A 22 63.32 36.04 -16.09
C VAL A 22 61.82 35.92 -16.41
N ILE A 23 61.15 37.02 -16.76
CA ILE A 23 59.73 37.01 -17.16
C ILE A 23 59.54 36.15 -18.42
N ALA A 24 60.40 36.29 -19.43
CA ALA A 24 60.32 35.47 -20.65
C ALA A 24 60.53 33.98 -20.37
N ALA A 25 61.46 33.62 -19.47
CA ALA A 25 61.69 32.23 -19.06
C ALA A 25 60.50 31.66 -18.28
N VAL A 26 59.91 32.43 -17.35
CA VAL A 26 58.72 32.02 -16.59
C VAL A 26 57.51 31.84 -17.52
N LEU A 27 57.30 32.77 -18.45
CA LEU A 27 56.23 32.65 -19.45
C LEU A 27 56.45 31.45 -20.36
N SER A 28 57.67 31.21 -20.83
CA SER A 28 58.00 30.04 -21.65
C SER A 28 57.74 28.72 -20.91
N PHE A 29 58.13 28.64 -19.64
CA PHE A 29 57.86 27.48 -18.80
C PHE A 29 56.36 27.28 -18.55
N PHE A 30 55.62 28.38 -18.33
CA PHE A 30 54.17 28.35 -18.16
C PHE A 30 53.45 27.87 -19.43
N PHE A 31 53.87 28.33 -20.61
CA PHE A 31 53.34 27.86 -21.89
C PHE A 31 53.64 26.37 -22.14
N LEU A 32 54.83 25.90 -21.77
CA LEU A 32 55.19 24.48 -21.83
C LEU A 32 54.32 23.64 -20.89
N PHE A 33 54.09 24.11 -19.66
CA PHE A 33 53.24 23.44 -18.69
C PHE A 33 51.78 23.34 -19.16
N ILE A 34 51.22 24.42 -19.72
CA ILE A 34 49.86 24.40 -20.29
C ILE A 34 49.78 23.41 -21.45
N ARG A 35 50.75 23.43 -22.37
CA ARG A 35 50.77 22.47 -23.50
C ARG A 35 50.86 21.03 -23.03
N PHE A 36 51.69 20.75 -22.02
CA PHE A 36 51.82 19.42 -21.45
C PHE A 36 50.52 18.95 -20.77
N SER A 37 49.87 19.83 -20.00
CA SER A 37 48.58 19.55 -19.36
C SER A 37 47.47 19.26 -20.39
N LEU A 38 47.41 20.04 -21.48
CA LEU A 38 46.44 19.81 -22.56
C LEU A 38 46.67 18.47 -23.28
N ILE A 39 47.93 18.08 -23.51
CA ILE A 39 48.27 16.78 -24.12
C ILE A 39 47.85 15.63 -23.21
N ILE A 40 48.13 15.73 -21.90
CA ILE A 40 47.70 14.73 -20.92
C ILE A 40 46.17 14.62 -20.90
N CYS A 41 45.46 15.75 -20.88
CA CYS A 41 44.00 15.77 -20.84
C CYS A 41 43.38 15.11 -22.10
N MET A 42 43.94 15.38 -23.28
CA MET A 42 43.52 14.72 -24.53
C MET A 42 43.80 13.21 -24.51
N PHE A 43 44.93 12.79 -23.95
CA PHE A 43 45.27 11.37 -23.84
C PHE A 43 44.34 10.62 -22.87
N PHE A 44 44.01 11.22 -21.73
CA PHE A 44 43.04 10.66 -20.79
C PHE A 44 41.62 10.59 -21.39
N LEU A 45 41.22 11.57 -22.20
CA LEU A 45 39.91 11.56 -22.87
C LEU A 45 39.79 10.38 -23.85
N GLU A 46 40.84 10.10 -24.64
CA GLU A 46 40.88 8.96 -25.56
C GLU A 46 40.91 7.60 -24.83
N ILE A 47 41.65 7.51 -23.71
CA ILE A 47 41.66 6.30 -22.88
C ILE A 47 40.27 6.06 -22.27
N MET A 48 39.63 7.09 -21.71
CA MET A 48 38.30 6.96 -21.12
C MET A 48 37.27 6.59 -22.19
N ARG A 49 37.34 7.18 -23.38
CA ARG A 49 36.47 6.82 -24.51
C ARG A 49 36.66 5.35 -24.92
N SER A 50 37.90 4.90 -25.02
CA SER A 50 38.23 3.51 -25.36
C SER A 50 37.76 2.54 -24.26
N ALA A 51 37.96 2.89 -23.00
CA ALA A 51 37.51 2.09 -21.85
C ALA A 51 35.98 1.99 -21.79
N VAL A 52 35.26 3.09 -22.06
CA VAL A 52 33.78 3.10 -22.12
C VAL A 52 33.29 2.25 -23.28
N LEU A 53 33.88 2.36 -24.46
CA LEU A 53 33.51 1.53 -25.62
C LEU A 53 33.77 0.04 -25.35
N LEU A 54 34.89 -0.29 -24.70
CA LEU A 54 35.21 -1.66 -24.33
C LEU A 54 34.25 -2.19 -23.26
N ALA A 55 33.89 -1.38 -22.26
CA ALA A 55 32.89 -1.75 -21.25
C ALA A 55 31.51 -1.97 -21.89
N VAL A 56 31.08 -1.12 -22.83
CA VAL A 56 29.82 -1.31 -23.57
C VAL A 56 29.86 -2.57 -24.43
N PHE A 57 30.99 -2.88 -25.07
CA PHE A 57 31.14 -4.08 -25.88
C PHE A 57 31.11 -5.35 -25.02
N VAL A 58 31.80 -5.36 -23.88
CA VAL A 58 31.76 -6.47 -22.92
C VAL A 58 30.34 -6.64 -22.36
N LEU A 59 29.68 -5.55 -21.98
CA LEU A 59 28.29 -5.62 -21.52
C LEU A 59 27.37 -6.16 -22.61
N ASN A 60 27.47 -5.71 -23.87
CA ASN A 60 26.67 -6.25 -24.96
C ASN A 60 26.96 -7.73 -25.26
N ALA A 61 28.22 -8.17 -25.13
CA ALA A 61 28.58 -9.57 -25.32
C ALA A 61 28.07 -10.49 -24.19
N TYR A 62 27.89 -9.95 -22.98
CA TYR A 62 27.33 -10.67 -21.83
C TYR A 62 25.83 -10.39 -21.59
N ALA A 63 25.20 -9.53 -22.39
CA ALA A 63 23.83 -9.05 -22.19
C ALA A 63 22.73 -9.94 -22.81
N SER A 64 23.02 -11.21 -23.09
CA SER A 64 21.99 -12.18 -23.43
C SER A 64 21.71 -13.18 -22.30
N PRO A 65 21.37 -12.77 -21.06
CA PRO A 65 20.93 -13.71 -20.01
C PRO A 65 19.60 -14.41 -20.34
N PHE A 66 19.04 -14.11 -21.52
CA PHE A 66 17.81 -14.69 -22.06
C PHE A 66 18.07 -15.57 -23.29
N GLU A 67 19.31 -15.95 -23.62
CA GLU A 67 19.53 -16.96 -24.68
C GLU A 67 19.33 -18.38 -24.12
N CYS A 68 18.69 -19.24 -24.91
CA CYS A 68 18.49 -20.63 -24.55
C CYS A 68 19.82 -21.39 -24.62
N ASP A 69 19.97 -22.43 -23.78
CA ASP A 69 21.12 -23.33 -23.89
C ASP A 69 21.09 -24.15 -25.20
N GLU A 70 22.16 -24.90 -25.49
CA GLU A 70 22.25 -25.74 -26.70
C GLU A 70 21.15 -26.82 -26.79
N ASN A 71 20.50 -27.14 -25.66
CA ASN A 71 19.38 -28.08 -25.59
C ASN A 71 18.01 -27.38 -25.67
N GLY A 72 17.97 -26.06 -25.89
CA GLY A 72 16.75 -25.26 -25.90
C GLY A 72 16.10 -25.10 -24.51
N LYS A 73 16.87 -25.27 -23.43
CA LYS A 73 16.41 -25.07 -22.04
C LYS A 73 16.74 -23.67 -21.56
N CYS A 74 15.89 -23.20 -20.66
CA CYS A 74 16.00 -21.93 -19.98
C CYS A 74 16.00 -22.15 -18.46
N ALA A 75 16.28 -21.10 -17.69
CA ALA A 75 16.11 -21.15 -16.24
C ALA A 75 14.63 -21.45 -15.86
N PRO A 76 14.36 -22.04 -14.68
CA PRO A 76 13.01 -22.36 -14.23
C PRO A 76 12.07 -21.15 -14.32
N GLY A 77 10.85 -21.36 -14.82
CA GLY A 77 9.86 -20.31 -15.08
C GLY A 77 9.98 -19.60 -16.44
N LEU A 78 10.97 -19.95 -17.25
CA LEU A 78 11.13 -19.46 -18.62
C LEU A 78 10.93 -20.59 -19.64
N THR A 79 10.54 -20.25 -20.86
CA THR A 79 10.46 -21.17 -21.99
C THR A 79 11.19 -20.60 -23.19
N CYS A 80 11.83 -21.49 -23.97
CA CYS A 80 12.60 -21.08 -25.13
C CYS A 80 11.67 -20.87 -26.33
N VAL A 81 11.54 -19.63 -26.80
CA VAL A 81 10.82 -19.26 -28.01
C VAL A 81 11.78 -18.48 -28.89
N ASP A 82 12.02 -18.97 -30.11
CA ASP A 82 12.92 -18.33 -31.08
C ASP A 82 14.34 -18.05 -30.51
N LYS A 83 14.91 -19.03 -29.80
CA LYS A 83 16.21 -18.95 -29.10
C LYS A 83 16.27 -17.91 -27.96
N THR A 84 15.13 -17.34 -27.58
CA THR A 84 15.01 -16.41 -26.47
C THR A 84 14.16 -17.03 -25.35
N CYS A 85 14.66 -16.98 -24.13
CA CYS A 85 13.97 -17.38 -22.92
C CYS A 85 12.94 -16.31 -22.55
N VAL A 86 11.67 -16.62 -22.78
CA VAL A 86 10.53 -15.76 -22.43
C VAL A 86 9.83 -16.29 -21.19
N LEU A 87 9.18 -15.41 -20.42
CA LEU A 87 8.41 -15.80 -19.24
C LEU A 87 7.25 -16.71 -19.65
N ARG A 88 7.13 -17.85 -18.96
CA ARG A 88 6.02 -18.77 -19.14
C ARG A 88 4.70 -18.12 -18.72
N THR A 89 3.75 -18.02 -19.66
CA THR A 89 2.42 -17.46 -19.39
C THR A 89 1.52 -18.41 -18.61
N ASP A 90 1.88 -19.70 -18.55
CA ASP A 90 1.18 -20.72 -17.77
C ASP A 90 1.63 -20.76 -16.29
N CYS A 91 2.75 -20.12 -15.96
CA CYS A 91 3.13 -19.91 -14.56
C CYS A 91 2.34 -18.72 -13.99
N PRO A 92 1.63 -18.89 -12.85
CA PRO A 92 0.87 -17.80 -12.25
C PRO A 92 1.84 -16.69 -11.82
N MET A 93 1.52 -15.43 -12.16
CA MET A 93 2.21 -14.29 -11.57
C MET A 93 1.87 -14.22 -10.08
N LEU A 94 2.77 -14.76 -9.26
CA LEU A 94 2.60 -14.81 -7.82
C LEU A 94 2.99 -13.44 -7.26
N SER A 95 2.00 -12.70 -6.77
CA SER A 95 2.28 -11.53 -5.92
C SER A 95 3.15 -11.99 -4.74
N MET A 96 4.21 -11.26 -4.43
CA MET A 96 5.09 -11.57 -3.30
C MET A 96 4.24 -11.67 -2.01
N PRO A 97 4.17 -12.84 -1.35
CA PRO A 97 3.39 -12.97 -0.13
C PRO A 97 4.06 -12.16 1.00
N ARG A 98 3.23 -11.60 1.90
CA ARG A 98 3.75 -10.99 3.12
C ARG A 98 4.27 -12.06 4.07
N LEU A 99 5.45 -11.84 4.64
CA LEU A 99 6.11 -12.80 5.52
C LEU A 99 5.77 -12.51 6.98
N LYS A 100 5.85 -13.54 7.82
CA LYS A 100 5.84 -13.40 9.29
C LYS A 100 7.27 -13.30 9.81
N ALA A 101 7.42 -12.85 11.05
CA ALA A 101 8.75 -12.72 11.65
C ALA A 101 9.46 -14.09 11.72
N GLY A 102 10.71 -14.16 11.26
CA GLY A 102 11.48 -15.42 11.22
C GLY A 102 11.13 -16.36 10.06
N CYS A 103 10.30 -15.93 9.11
CA CYS A 103 10.02 -16.67 7.90
C CYS A 103 10.82 -16.12 6.73
N LYS A 104 11.30 -17.01 5.86
CA LYS A 104 11.98 -16.67 4.60
C LYS A 104 11.23 -17.28 3.43
N ILE A 105 11.35 -16.66 2.26
CA ILE A 105 10.85 -17.23 1.01
C ILE A 105 11.96 -18.10 0.43
N GLU A 106 11.66 -19.37 0.22
CA GLU A 106 12.46 -20.26 -0.60
C GLU A 106 11.72 -20.52 -1.91
N MET A 107 12.43 -20.50 -3.03
CA MET A 107 11.82 -20.85 -4.32
C MET A 107 11.90 -22.37 -4.49
N GLU A 108 10.75 -23.02 -4.58
CA GLU A 108 10.64 -24.43 -4.92
C GLU A 108 10.02 -24.53 -6.32
N VAL A 109 10.59 -25.40 -7.16
CA VAL A 109 10.11 -25.60 -8.52
C VAL A 109 8.98 -26.63 -8.47
N ASP A 110 7.81 -26.29 -9.02
CA ASP A 110 6.67 -27.22 -9.10
C ASP A 110 6.88 -28.29 -10.20
N GLU A 111 5.97 -29.27 -10.27
CA GLU A 111 6.03 -30.34 -11.28
C GLU A 111 6.00 -29.84 -12.74
N ARG A 112 5.60 -28.58 -12.96
CA ARG A 112 5.53 -27.95 -14.28
C ARG A 112 6.76 -27.08 -14.57
N ASP A 113 7.77 -27.12 -13.72
CA ASP A 113 8.98 -26.29 -13.80
C ASP A 113 8.69 -24.78 -13.59
N CYS A 114 7.61 -24.47 -12.85
CA CYS A 114 7.28 -23.11 -12.43
C CYS A 114 7.86 -22.83 -11.04
N PRO A 115 8.58 -21.71 -10.84
CA PRO A 115 9.11 -21.35 -9.54
C PRO A 115 7.98 -20.85 -8.64
N MET A 116 7.74 -21.55 -7.53
CA MET A 116 6.72 -21.21 -6.55
C MET A 116 7.38 -20.79 -5.23
N PRO A 117 7.01 -19.62 -4.66
CA PRO A 117 7.52 -19.19 -3.37
C PRO A 117 6.91 -20.06 -2.27
N LYS A 118 7.77 -20.69 -1.48
CA LYS A 118 7.44 -21.43 -0.27
C LYS A 118 7.91 -20.65 0.95
N ILE A 119 7.00 -20.43 1.88
CA ILE A 119 7.33 -19.74 3.13
C ILE A 119 7.86 -20.78 4.11
N VAL A 120 9.13 -20.65 4.48
CA VAL A 120 9.80 -21.52 5.46
C VAL A 120 10.06 -20.71 6.72
N CYS A 121 9.39 -21.11 7.81
CA CYS A 121 9.49 -20.44 9.11
C CYS A 121 10.28 -21.32 10.09
N ASP A 122 11.49 -20.89 10.43
CA ASP A 122 12.34 -21.58 11.40
C ASP A 122 12.69 -20.68 12.57
N LYS A 123 12.64 -21.21 13.80
CA LYS A 123 13.05 -20.48 15.00
C LYS A 123 14.51 -20.01 14.96
N LYS A 124 15.35 -20.65 14.15
CA LYS A 124 16.75 -20.25 13.92
C LYS A 124 16.85 -18.92 13.19
N ASN A 125 15.87 -18.57 12.36
CA ASN A 125 15.87 -17.33 11.59
C ASN A 125 15.54 -16.10 12.46
N LEU A 126 14.99 -16.30 13.67
CA LEU A 126 14.77 -15.23 14.66
C LEU A 126 16.04 -14.89 15.44
N LYS A 127 17.12 -15.66 15.27
CA LYS A 127 18.36 -15.48 16.02
C LYS A 127 19.19 -14.37 15.40
N CYS A 128 19.48 -13.34 16.20
CA CYS A 128 20.33 -12.21 15.83
C CYS A 128 21.58 -12.24 16.72
N GLY A 129 22.68 -12.82 16.21
CA GLY A 129 23.87 -13.08 17.03
C GLY A 129 23.57 -14.01 18.22
N SER A 130 23.62 -13.48 19.45
CA SER A 130 23.30 -14.22 20.69
C SER A 130 21.88 -13.98 21.22
N ILE A 131 21.12 -13.05 20.63
CA ILE A 131 19.76 -12.69 21.07
C ILE A 131 18.71 -13.21 20.08
N PHE A 132 17.46 -13.28 20.53
CA PHE A 132 16.31 -13.57 19.67
C PHE A 132 15.47 -12.32 19.54
N CYS A 133 15.11 -11.94 18.31
CA CYS A 133 14.25 -10.79 18.09
C CYS A 133 12.79 -11.13 18.41
N GLU A 134 12.11 -10.16 19.04
CA GLU A 134 10.66 -10.24 19.25
C GLU A 134 9.90 -10.11 17.93
N PRO A 135 8.66 -10.62 17.83
CA PRO A 135 7.82 -10.40 16.66
C PRO A 135 7.69 -8.90 16.33
N GLY A 136 7.66 -8.55 15.04
CA GLY A 136 7.72 -7.15 14.57
C GLY A 136 9.11 -6.59 14.35
N HIS A 137 10.15 -7.33 14.71
CA HIS A 137 11.54 -6.95 14.47
C HIS A 137 12.27 -8.00 13.62
N GLU A 138 13.20 -7.52 12.79
CA GLU A 138 14.15 -8.34 12.03
C GLU A 138 15.59 -8.09 12.51
N CYS A 139 16.47 -9.05 12.26
CA CYS A 139 17.89 -8.90 12.59
C CYS A 139 18.60 -8.10 11.51
N ASP A 140 19.23 -6.99 11.90
CA ASP A 140 20.21 -6.33 11.06
C ASP A 140 21.54 -7.09 11.14
N ASN A 141 21.96 -7.68 10.01
CA ASN A 141 23.16 -8.49 9.92
C ASN A 141 24.44 -7.70 10.19
N ASP A 142 24.44 -6.39 9.93
CA ASP A 142 25.63 -5.55 10.07
C ASP A 142 25.83 -5.13 11.53
N THR A 143 24.74 -4.76 12.22
CA THR A 143 24.81 -4.27 13.60
C THR A 143 24.51 -5.34 14.66
N LEU A 144 24.01 -6.50 14.25
CA LEU A 144 23.51 -7.58 15.12
C LEU A 144 22.44 -7.10 16.11
N LYS A 145 21.64 -6.12 15.71
CA LYS A 145 20.53 -5.56 16.50
C LYS A 145 19.19 -5.92 15.86
N CYS A 146 18.18 -6.07 16.71
CA CYS A 146 16.80 -6.21 16.25
C CYS A 146 16.25 -4.83 15.87
N VAL A 147 15.91 -4.65 14.60
CA VAL A 147 15.33 -3.42 14.05
C VAL A 147 13.89 -3.67 13.62
N PRO A 148 13.00 -2.67 13.63
CA PRO A 148 11.64 -2.84 13.11
C PRO A 148 11.68 -3.31 11.66
N ARG A 149 10.77 -4.22 11.32
CA ARG A 149 10.70 -4.80 9.97
C ARG A 149 10.49 -3.76 8.89
N THR A 150 11.34 -3.80 7.88
CA THR A 150 11.31 -2.87 6.74
C THR A 150 10.19 -3.16 5.73
N ASP A 151 9.69 -4.40 5.68
CA ASP A 151 8.57 -4.80 4.81
C ASP A 151 7.19 -4.40 5.34
N CYS A 152 7.12 -3.98 6.61
CA CYS A 152 5.90 -3.49 7.24
C CYS A 152 5.65 -2.01 6.88
N PRO A 153 4.41 -1.62 6.57
CA PRO A 153 4.08 -0.23 6.29
C PRO A 153 4.24 0.61 7.57
N SER A 154 5.13 1.61 7.52
CA SER A 154 5.29 2.59 8.61
C SER A 154 4.13 3.57 8.61
N ILE A 155 3.07 3.26 9.36
CA ILE A 155 1.90 4.14 9.52
C ILE A 155 2.11 4.98 10.78
N ALA A 156 2.25 6.29 10.61
CA ALA A 156 2.14 7.27 11.70
C ALA A 156 0.72 7.84 11.69
N LEU A 157 -0.02 7.67 12.78
CA LEU A 157 -1.33 8.29 12.92
C LEU A 157 -1.16 9.76 13.35
N PRO A 158 -1.97 10.70 12.84
CA PRO A 158 -1.91 12.11 13.24
C PRO A 158 -2.32 12.26 14.70
N GLU A 159 -1.60 13.10 15.46
CA GLU A 159 -1.88 13.32 16.88
C GLU A 159 -3.35 13.74 17.12
N GLN A 160 -3.97 13.17 18.15
CA GLN A 160 -5.36 13.45 18.51
C GLN A 160 -5.50 13.58 20.02
N GLU A 161 -6.02 14.72 20.47
CA GLU A 161 -6.20 15.01 21.90
C GLU A 161 -7.14 13.97 22.54
N GLY A 162 -6.75 13.45 23.72
CA GLY A 162 -7.55 12.47 24.46
C GLY A 162 -7.43 11.01 24.00
N CYS A 163 -6.65 10.74 22.95
CA CYS A 163 -6.37 9.39 22.47
C CYS A 163 -4.93 8.97 22.75
N THR A 164 -4.75 7.68 23.08
CA THR A 164 -3.43 7.06 23.23
C THR A 164 -3.25 5.99 22.17
N ASP A 165 -2.19 6.12 21.38
CA ASP A 165 -1.83 5.13 20.37
C ASP A 165 -0.98 4.05 21.03
N LYS A 166 -1.41 2.78 20.92
CA LYS A 166 -0.65 1.62 21.38
C LYS A 166 -0.19 0.81 20.18
N MET A 167 1.09 0.44 20.17
CA MET A 167 1.59 -0.49 19.16
C MET A 167 1.10 -1.91 19.47
N THR A 168 0.48 -2.55 18.49
CA THR A 168 0.07 -3.95 18.55
C THR A 168 0.54 -4.68 17.31
N LEU A 169 0.73 -6.00 17.40
CA LEU A 169 1.09 -6.82 16.24
C LEU A 169 -0.17 -7.17 15.44
N ASP A 170 -0.08 -7.07 14.11
CA ASP A 170 -1.10 -7.58 13.20
C ASP A 170 -0.93 -9.10 12.93
N GLU A 171 -1.72 -9.66 12.02
CA GLU A 171 -1.65 -11.10 11.65
C GLU A 171 -0.30 -11.52 11.02
N TYR A 172 0.46 -10.55 10.51
CA TYR A 172 1.76 -10.73 9.86
C TYR A 172 2.93 -10.36 10.79
N ASP A 173 2.64 -10.16 12.08
CA ASP A 173 3.58 -9.67 13.09
C ASP A 173 4.14 -8.27 12.76
N CYS A 174 3.42 -7.42 12.04
CA CYS A 174 3.81 -6.02 11.84
C CYS A 174 3.31 -5.16 13.00
N LEU A 175 4.16 -4.25 13.48
CA LEU A 175 3.77 -3.28 14.50
C LEU A 175 2.86 -2.22 13.88
N VAL A 176 1.58 -2.25 14.25
CA VAL A 176 0.57 -1.29 13.82
C VAL A 176 0.10 -0.46 15.02
N PRO A 177 -0.02 0.88 14.87
CA PRO A 177 -0.58 1.71 15.92
C PRO A 177 -2.10 1.52 15.97
N VAL A 178 -2.60 1.07 17.12
CA VAL A 178 -4.03 1.02 17.42
C VAL A 178 -4.36 2.18 18.34
N ARG A 179 -5.19 3.10 17.83
CA ARG A 179 -5.68 4.24 18.59
C ARG A 179 -6.72 3.82 19.60
N THR A 180 -6.40 4.01 20.87
CA THR A 180 -7.35 3.86 21.97
C THR A 180 -7.69 5.24 22.51
N CYS A 181 -8.82 5.76 22.08
CA CYS A 181 -9.37 6.97 22.69
C CYS A 181 -9.95 6.59 24.04
N LYS A 182 -9.60 7.34 25.10
CA LYS A 182 -10.45 7.28 26.29
C LYS A 182 -11.84 7.62 25.79
N PRO A 183 -12.88 6.83 26.11
CA PRO A 183 -14.22 7.34 25.91
C PRO A 183 -14.21 8.67 26.67
N GLU A 184 -14.37 9.78 25.95
CA GLU A 184 -14.96 10.96 26.57
C GLU A 184 -16.10 10.38 27.37
N LYS A 185 -16.11 10.59 28.71
CA LYS A 185 -17.24 10.25 29.59
C LYS A 185 -18.45 10.31 28.70
N PRO A 186 -19.24 9.21 28.51
CA PRO A 186 -20.31 9.26 27.54
C PRO A 186 -20.94 10.58 27.81
N LEU A 187 -20.92 11.48 26.82
CA LEU A 187 -21.73 12.65 26.93
C LEU A 187 -23.06 11.96 27.25
N ARG A 188 -23.50 12.05 28.51
CA ARG A 188 -24.81 12.60 28.77
C ARG A 188 -24.80 13.77 27.82
N GLN A 189 -25.17 13.50 26.56
CA GLN A 189 -26.09 14.30 25.81
C GLN A 189 -26.96 14.77 26.93
N ARG A 190 -26.73 16.04 27.28
CA ARG A 190 -27.65 16.79 28.08
C ARG A 190 -28.95 16.34 27.48
N ARG A 191 -29.65 15.52 28.26
CA ARG A 191 -30.93 14.97 27.91
C ARG A 191 -31.74 16.25 27.89
N GLU A 192 -31.75 16.92 26.75
CA GLU A 192 -32.90 17.64 26.31
C GLU A 192 -33.92 16.52 26.28
N THR A 193 -34.54 16.35 27.43
CA THR A 193 -35.94 16.08 27.55
C THR A 193 -36.63 16.89 26.45
N ALA A 194 -36.64 16.37 25.23
CA ALA A 194 -37.90 15.99 24.62
C ALA A 194 -38.65 15.27 25.76
N SER A 195 -39.46 15.92 26.59
CA SER A 195 -40.55 16.81 26.17
C SER A 195 -41.20 16.32 24.88
N THR A 196 -41.33 15.00 24.78
CA THR A 196 -42.57 14.30 24.47
C THR A 196 -42.32 12.82 24.72
N LYS A 197 -42.21 12.47 25.99
CA LYS A 197 -42.54 11.14 26.50
C LYS A 197 -44.06 10.97 26.40
N ALA A 198 -44.61 11.09 25.18
CA ALA A 198 -45.86 10.45 24.86
C ALA A 198 -45.51 8.98 24.73
N SER A 199 -46.11 8.13 25.55
CA SER A 199 -46.09 6.69 25.29
C SER A 199 -46.74 6.47 23.92
N MET A 200 -45.95 6.47 22.85
CA MET A 200 -46.45 6.08 21.53
C MET A 200 -46.75 4.59 21.63
N LYS A 201 -48.02 4.28 21.92
CA LYS A 201 -48.53 2.91 21.90
C LYS A 201 -48.48 2.46 20.45
N CYS A 202 -47.49 1.65 20.09
CA CYS A 202 -47.49 0.99 18.81
C CYS A 202 -48.74 0.10 18.65
N PRO A 203 -49.24 -0.04 17.41
CA PRO A 203 -50.41 -0.88 17.14
C PRO A 203 -50.11 -2.35 17.46
N LYS A 204 -51.16 -3.18 17.52
CA LYS A 204 -51.03 -4.60 17.92
C LYS A 204 -49.97 -5.32 17.09
N ASN A 205 -49.07 -6.04 17.77
CA ASN A 205 -47.93 -6.79 17.20
C ASN A 205 -46.89 -5.94 16.45
N ALA A 206 -46.87 -4.63 16.66
CA ALA A 206 -45.75 -3.76 16.31
C ALA A 206 -44.92 -3.43 17.56
N GLU A 207 -43.66 -3.13 17.37
CA GLU A 207 -42.75 -2.66 18.40
C GLU A 207 -42.05 -1.37 17.96
N TRP A 208 -41.78 -0.50 18.92
CA TRP A 208 -41.05 0.73 18.66
C TRP A 208 -39.58 0.39 18.43
N ARG A 209 -39.02 0.88 17.32
CA ARG A 209 -37.59 0.77 17.03
C ARG A 209 -37.02 2.16 16.73
N GLU A 210 -35.84 2.42 17.28
CA GLU A 210 -35.11 3.66 17.02
C GLU A 210 -34.53 3.70 15.59
N CYS A 211 -34.33 2.53 14.99
CA CYS A 211 -33.85 2.34 13.62
C CYS A 211 -34.86 1.47 12.87
N THR A 212 -35.62 2.08 11.96
CA THR A 212 -36.57 1.36 11.08
C THR A 212 -35.93 1.03 9.74
N ASN A 213 -36.55 0.12 8.99
CA ASN A 213 -36.10 -0.21 7.64
C ASN A 213 -36.63 0.85 6.65
N ILE A 214 -35.74 1.41 5.83
CA ILE A 214 -36.06 2.39 4.77
C ILE A 214 -36.83 1.72 3.61
N CYS A 215 -36.72 0.39 3.51
CA CYS A 215 -37.37 -0.37 2.46
C CYS A 215 -38.90 -0.34 2.57
N PRO A 216 -39.60 -0.52 1.42
CA PRO A 216 -41.06 -0.60 1.41
C PRO A 216 -41.60 -1.64 2.39
N GLU A 217 -42.58 -1.23 3.20
CA GLU A 217 -43.18 -2.09 4.20
C GLU A 217 -43.91 -3.29 3.55
N LYS A 218 -43.82 -4.47 4.19
CA LYS A 218 -44.56 -5.66 3.75
C LYS A 218 -45.97 -5.65 4.35
N SER A 219 -46.98 -5.79 3.49
CA SER A 219 -48.39 -5.94 3.87
C SER A 219 -48.96 -7.28 3.39
N CYS A 220 -50.17 -7.64 3.83
CA CYS A 220 -50.91 -8.79 3.29
C CYS A 220 -51.21 -8.67 1.78
N GLU A 221 -51.01 -7.53 1.14
CA GLU A 221 -51.17 -7.37 -0.32
C GLU A 221 -49.89 -7.77 -1.06
N ASN A 222 -48.72 -7.57 -0.45
CA ASN A 222 -47.40 -7.75 -1.09
C ASN A 222 -46.46 -8.72 -0.33
N TYR A 223 -47.01 -9.59 0.53
CA TYR A 223 -46.22 -10.49 1.39
C TYR A 223 -45.45 -11.57 0.62
N LEU A 224 -45.89 -11.94 -0.59
CA LEU A 224 -45.22 -12.90 -1.46
C LEU A 224 -44.16 -12.25 -2.36
N GLN A 225 -44.19 -10.93 -2.52
CA GLN A 225 -43.22 -10.24 -3.35
C GLN A 225 -41.87 -10.20 -2.62
N ILE A 226 -40.80 -10.65 -3.25
CA ILE A 226 -39.44 -10.52 -2.71
C ILE A 226 -39.06 -9.04 -2.82
N SER A 227 -38.74 -8.38 -1.69
CA SER A 227 -38.19 -7.01 -1.75
C SER A 227 -36.75 -7.08 -2.24
N THR A 228 -36.45 -6.45 -3.36
CA THR A 228 -35.07 -6.20 -3.84
C THR A 228 -34.36 -5.13 -3.02
N CYS A 229 -35.07 -4.46 -2.12
CA CYS A 229 -34.51 -3.47 -1.23
C CYS A 229 -33.83 -4.13 -0.03
N PHE A 230 -32.53 -3.91 0.08
CA PHE A 230 -31.71 -4.24 1.24
C PHE A 230 -30.99 -2.96 1.66
N SER A 231 -31.32 -2.43 2.84
CA SER A 231 -30.70 -1.21 3.38
C SER A 231 -29.94 -1.55 4.66
N LEU A 232 -28.64 -1.20 4.69
CA LEU A 232 -27.82 -1.17 5.91
C LEU A 232 -27.91 0.19 6.63
N ARG A 233 -28.68 1.14 6.08
CA ARG A 233 -28.92 2.47 6.66
C ARG A 233 -30.20 2.46 7.50
N CYS A 234 -30.16 3.16 8.64
CA CYS A 234 -31.31 3.34 9.53
C CYS A 234 -32.27 4.39 9.01
N GLY A 235 -33.56 4.04 8.94
CA GLY A 235 -34.66 4.98 8.75
C GLY A 235 -35.04 5.68 10.05
N GLU A 236 -36.03 6.58 9.97
CA GLU A 236 -36.54 7.34 11.12
C GLU A 236 -37.10 6.43 12.22
N PRO A 237 -36.98 6.80 13.51
CA PRO A 237 -37.53 6.02 14.61
C PRO A 237 -39.06 5.91 14.50
N GLY A 238 -39.60 4.70 14.69
CA GLY A 238 -41.02 4.44 14.48
C GLY A 238 -41.47 3.05 14.91
N CYS A 239 -42.78 2.78 14.79
CA CYS A 239 -43.34 1.47 15.04
C CYS A 239 -43.14 0.56 13.82
N MET A 240 -42.52 -0.60 14.03
CA MET A 240 -42.30 -1.61 13.00
C MET A 240 -42.94 -2.93 13.42
N CYS A 241 -43.45 -3.71 12.46
CA CYS A 241 -43.98 -5.03 12.75
C CYS A 241 -42.89 -5.94 13.34
N LYS A 242 -43.27 -6.75 14.34
CA LYS A 242 -42.39 -7.78 14.88
C LYS A 242 -41.96 -8.76 13.80
N GLU A 243 -40.85 -9.44 14.03
CA GLU A 243 -40.33 -10.44 13.12
C GLU A 243 -41.40 -11.51 12.79
N GLY A 244 -41.50 -11.90 11.51
CA GLY A 244 -42.54 -12.81 11.01
C GLY A 244 -43.95 -12.21 10.88
N HIS A 245 -44.15 -10.92 11.22
CA HIS A 245 -45.41 -10.21 11.07
C HIS A 245 -45.35 -9.18 9.93
N VAL A 246 -46.49 -8.96 9.28
CA VAL A 246 -46.67 -8.02 8.17
C VAL A 246 -47.90 -7.15 8.46
N LEU A 247 -47.99 -5.98 7.83
CA LEU A 247 -49.15 -5.10 7.99
C LEU A 247 -50.41 -5.73 7.41
N LEU A 248 -51.53 -5.59 8.11
CA LEU A 248 -52.81 -6.14 7.62
C LEU A 248 -53.26 -5.50 6.30
N SER A 249 -53.06 -4.19 6.15
CA SER A 249 -53.31 -3.45 4.91
C SER A 249 -52.31 -2.31 4.78
N SER A 250 -51.89 -2.02 3.55
CA SER A 250 -50.98 -0.91 3.27
C SER A 250 -51.65 0.46 3.47
N ALA A 251 -52.99 0.52 3.43
CA ALA A 251 -53.75 1.75 3.53
C ALA A 251 -53.98 2.21 4.98
N ASN A 252 -54.04 1.28 5.93
CA ASN A 252 -54.42 1.56 7.33
C ASN A 252 -53.42 0.94 8.31
N LYS A 253 -52.40 1.71 8.68
CA LYS A 253 -51.34 1.29 9.62
C LYS A 253 -51.84 1.05 11.05
N GLU A 254 -53.01 1.58 11.42
CA GLU A 254 -53.62 1.41 12.75
C GLU A 254 -54.17 0.00 12.99
N ASN A 255 -54.48 -0.75 11.92
CA ASN A 255 -54.97 -2.12 12.01
C ASN A 255 -53.92 -3.11 12.54
N GLY A 256 -52.67 -2.65 12.65
CA GLY A 256 -51.57 -3.39 13.24
C GLY A 256 -51.02 -4.51 12.35
N CYS A 257 -50.20 -5.33 12.98
CA CYS A 257 -49.44 -6.37 12.32
C CYS A 257 -50.05 -7.74 12.59
N VAL A 258 -50.07 -8.59 11.57
CA VAL A 258 -50.55 -9.98 11.65
C VAL A 258 -49.46 -10.93 11.17
N ARG A 259 -49.51 -12.18 11.62
CA ARG A 259 -48.62 -13.21 11.09
C ARG A 259 -48.89 -13.42 9.61
N ARG A 260 -47.84 -13.75 8.85
CA ARG A 260 -47.96 -14.03 7.41
C ARG A 260 -49.01 -15.11 7.10
N GLU A 261 -49.14 -16.12 7.96
CA GLU A 261 -50.16 -17.18 7.86
C GLU A 261 -51.60 -16.64 7.90
N THR A 262 -51.84 -15.56 8.65
CA THR A 262 -53.16 -14.92 8.73
C THR A 262 -53.53 -14.29 7.40
N CYS A 263 -52.58 -13.68 6.68
CA CYS A 263 -52.81 -13.15 5.33
C CYS A 263 -53.22 -14.26 4.36
N VAL A 264 -52.53 -15.42 4.40
CA VAL A 264 -52.86 -16.58 3.55
C VAL A 264 -54.30 -17.06 3.78
N LYS A 265 -54.74 -17.12 5.04
CA LYS A 265 -56.12 -17.47 5.38
C LYS A 265 -57.12 -16.43 4.85
N LEU A 266 -56.83 -15.13 5.00
CA LEU A 266 -57.69 -14.06 4.49
C LEU A 266 -57.82 -14.09 2.96
N ASP A 267 -56.73 -14.36 2.24
CA ASP A 267 -56.74 -14.50 0.78
C ASP A 267 -57.60 -15.69 0.34
N SER A 268 -57.50 -16.82 1.05
CA SER A 268 -58.32 -18.00 0.75
C SER A 268 -59.82 -17.72 0.93
N MET A 269 -60.19 -16.96 1.98
CA MET A 269 -61.57 -16.56 2.24
C MET A 269 -62.07 -15.58 1.18
N LYS A 270 -61.27 -14.58 0.80
CA LYS A 270 -61.62 -13.62 -0.27
C LYS A 270 -61.88 -14.31 -1.59
N LYS A 271 -61.02 -15.24 -2.00
CA LYS A 271 -61.20 -16.05 -3.23
C LYS A 271 -62.50 -16.86 -3.21
N ASN A 272 -62.85 -17.43 -2.06
CA ASN A 272 -64.11 -18.18 -1.92
C ASN A 272 -65.34 -17.28 -2.01
N ILE A 273 -65.28 -16.06 -1.46
CA ILE A 273 -66.36 -15.07 -1.56
C ILE A 273 -66.53 -14.56 -2.98
N GLU A 274 -65.43 -14.25 -3.69
CA GLU A 274 -65.46 -13.85 -5.10
C GLU A 274 -66.05 -14.95 -5.99
N LYS A 275 -65.68 -16.21 -5.74
CA LYS A 275 -66.21 -17.36 -6.48
C LYS A 275 -67.72 -17.58 -6.27
N ASN A 276 -68.24 -17.18 -5.11
CA ASN A 276 -69.66 -17.32 -4.76
C ASN A 276 -70.47 -16.04 -5.01
N LYS A 277 -69.87 -14.98 -5.56
CA LYS A 277 -70.58 -13.75 -5.90
C LYS A 277 -71.43 -14.02 -7.15
N PRO A 278 -72.77 -13.87 -7.09
CA PRO A 278 -73.62 -14.05 -8.26
C PRO A 278 -73.21 -13.03 -9.33
N ALA A 279 -72.99 -13.51 -10.55
CA ALA A 279 -72.80 -12.64 -11.71
C ALA A 279 -74.08 -11.84 -11.89
N ASN A 280 -73.97 -10.52 -11.76
CA ASN A 280 -75.05 -9.57 -12.03
C ASN A 280 -74.70 -8.83 -13.32
#